data_AF-A0AA97AEP3-F1
#
_entry.id   AF-A0AA97AEP3-F1
#
_cell.length_a   1.000
_cell.length_b   1.000
_cell.length_c   1.000
_cell.angle_alpha   90.00
_cell.angle_beta   90.00
_cell.angle_gamma   90.00
#
_symmetry.space_group_name_H-M   'P 1'
#
loop_
_entity.id
_entity.type
_entity.pdbx_description
1 polymer ?
#
loop_
_entity_poly.entity_id
_entity_poly.type
_entity_poly.pdbx_seq_one_letter_code
_entity_poly.pdbx_strand_id
1 'polypeptide(L)'
;MWKRRTFHECAEELEVLSQDFRDAYVNKSKLEQQIQEKILQEASERGIEILRVLALSIRSEQDFGGIPSIRTTVGALKRSANTSEVLSTLNSYRPPYDGRTGFEPLSLREALNKIAHANPYRAGFFADSAVHDLILSGNHGSNTWIAIVSIADLCRVIKSLPDQNVQLV
;
A
#
# COMPACT_ATOMS: atom_id res chain seq x y z
N MET A 1 7.25 -19.66 -16.67
CA MET A 1 8.62 -19.17 -16.43
C MET A 1 8.49 -17.79 -15.81
N TRP A 2 8.56 -17.66 -14.48
CA TRP A 2 8.52 -16.33 -13.86
C TRP A 2 9.88 -15.65 -14.07
N LYS A 3 9.85 -14.49 -14.72
CA LYS A 3 11.00 -13.61 -14.93
C LYS A 3 11.46 -13.13 -13.55
N ARG A 4 12.77 -13.16 -13.26
CA ARG A 4 13.31 -12.51 -12.07
C ARG A 4 12.92 -11.03 -12.16
N ARG A 5 12.18 -10.53 -11.17
CA ARG A 5 11.73 -9.13 -11.11
C ARG A 5 12.65 -8.34 -10.17
N THR A 6 12.88 -7.08 -10.46
CA THR A 6 13.60 -6.16 -9.54
C THR A 6 12.64 -5.30 -8.71
N PHE A 7 13.15 -4.62 -7.69
CA PHE A 7 12.36 -3.67 -6.90
C PHE A 7 11.75 -2.58 -7.77
N HIS A 8 12.53 -2.07 -8.72
CA HIS A 8 12.09 -1.00 -9.62
C HIS A 8 11.02 -1.50 -10.59
N GLU A 9 11.20 -2.68 -11.19
CA GLU A 9 10.18 -3.30 -12.07
C GLU A 9 8.85 -3.53 -11.32
N CYS A 10 8.92 -4.00 -10.07
CA CYS A 10 7.72 -4.18 -9.25
C CYS A 10 7.06 -2.84 -8.87
N ALA A 11 7.84 -1.78 -8.61
CA ALA A 11 7.30 -0.45 -8.34
C ALA A 11 6.63 0.16 -9.60
N GLU A 12 7.19 -0.06 -10.79
CA GLU A 12 6.57 0.33 -12.06
C GLU A 12 5.27 -0.42 -12.32
N GLU A 13 5.24 -1.74 -12.12
CA GLU A 13 4.02 -2.52 -12.27
C GLU A 13 2.93 -2.06 -11.29
N LEU A 14 3.31 -1.74 -10.04
CA LEU A 14 2.38 -1.22 -9.04
C LEU A 14 1.84 0.17 -9.41
N GLU A 15 2.64 1.04 -10.03
CA GLU A 15 2.16 2.33 -10.55
C GLU A 15 1.14 2.16 -11.68
N VAL A 16 1.39 1.22 -12.60
CA VAL A 16 0.44 0.91 -13.69
C VAL A 16 -0.87 0.39 -13.12
N LEU A 17 -0.83 -0.59 -12.21
CA LEU A 17 -2.04 -1.10 -11.55
C LEU A 17 -2.78 -0.01 -10.76
N SER A 18 -2.04 0.89 -10.12
CA SER A 18 -2.60 2.03 -9.41
C SER A 18 -3.30 3.01 -10.37
N GLN A 19 -2.75 3.24 -11.55
CA GLN A 19 -3.37 4.06 -12.59
C GLN A 19 -4.65 3.39 -13.13
N ASP A 20 -4.59 2.11 -13.50
CA ASP A 20 -5.75 1.35 -13.99
C ASP A 20 -6.89 1.37 -12.96
N PHE A 21 -6.55 1.19 -11.68
CA PHE A 21 -7.51 1.25 -10.58
C PHE A 21 -8.16 2.63 -10.46
N ARG A 22 -7.36 3.71 -10.45
CA ARG A 22 -7.87 5.08 -10.36
C ARG A 22 -8.76 5.43 -11.56
N ASP A 23 -8.35 5.04 -12.77
CA ASP A 23 -9.13 5.29 -13.98
C ASP A 23 -10.46 4.57 -13.95
N ALA A 24 -10.49 3.30 -13.55
CA ALA A 24 -11.74 2.56 -13.37
C ALA A 24 -12.61 3.16 -12.25
N TYR A 25 -12.02 3.62 -11.16
CA TYR A 25 -12.74 4.18 -10.01
C TYR A 25 -13.37 5.55 -10.32
N VAL A 26 -12.65 6.41 -11.05
CA VAL A 26 -13.09 7.77 -11.40
C VAL A 26 -14.08 7.75 -12.57
N ASN A 27 -13.89 6.88 -13.58
CA ASN A 27 -14.75 6.81 -14.77
C ASN A 27 -16.04 6.00 -14.56
N LYS A 28 -16.67 6.12 -13.38
CA LYS A 28 -17.93 5.42 -13.01
C LYS A 28 -19.07 5.55 -14.02
N SER A 29 -19.09 6.60 -14.83
CA SER A 29 -20.18 6.87 -15.78
C SER A 29 -19.96 6.33 -17.20
N LYS A 30 -18.74 5.87 -17.54
CA LYS A 30 -18.37 5.48 -18.91
C LYS A 30 -18.20 3.98 -19.13
N LEU A 31 -17.96 3.21 -18.07
CA LEU A 31 -17.77 1.77 -18.12
C LEU A 31 -19.07 1.07 -17.73
N GLU A 32 -19.34 -0.07 -18.36
CA GLU A 32 -20.34 -0.99 -17.84
C GLU A 32 -19.93 -1.45 -16.44
N GLN A 33 -20.89 -1.47 -15.51
CA GLN A 33 -20.62 -1.73 -14.08
C GLN A 33 -19.85 -3.04 -13.86
N GLN A 34 -20.16 -4.10 -14.62
CA GLN A 34 -19.46 -5.38 -14.51
C GLN A 34 -17.99 -5.31 -14.95
N ILE A 35 -17.69 -4.55 -16.01
CA ILE A 35 -16.32 -4.35 -16.50
C ILE A 35 -15.52 -3.57 -15.46
N GLN A 36 -16.14 -2.54 -14.88
CA GLN A 36 -15.54 -1.74 -13.83
C GLN A 36 -15.19 -2.59 -12.59
N GLU A 37 -16.17 -3.35 -12.06
CA GLU A 37 -15.98 -4.20 -10.88
C GLU A 37 -14.86 -5.21 -11.11
N LYS A 38 -14.79 -5.80 -12.31
CA LYS A 38 -13.72 -6.71 -12.70
C LYS A 38 -12.35 -6.05 -12.69
N ILE A 39 -12.19 -4.87 -13.31
CA ILE A 39 -10.90 -4.15 -13.33
C ILE A 39 -10.45 -3.79 -11.90
N LEU A 40 -11.37 -3.28 -11.07
CA LEU A 40 -11.06 -2.93 -9.69
C LEU A 40 -10.63 -4.15 -8.88
N GLN A 41 -11.31 -5.29 -9.05
CA GLN A 41 -10.96 -6.54 -8.38
C GLN A 41 -9.58 -7.03 -8.83
N GLU A 42 -9.35 -7.16 -10.14
CA GLU A 42 -8.08 -7.65 -10.70
C GLU A 42 -6.89 -6.75 -10.31
N ALA A 43 -7.06 -5.43 -10.39
CA ALA A 43 -6.02 -4.48 -10.00
C ALA A 43 -5.73 -4.54 -8.49
N SER A 44 -6.76 -4.73 -7.65
CA SER A 44 -6.59 -4.89 -6.20
C SER A 44 -5.85 -6.18 -5.85
N GLU A 45 -6.27 -7.31 -6.42
CA GLU A 45 -5.67 -8.62 -6.14
C GLU A 45 -4.19 -8.64 -6.54
N ARG A 46 -3.88 -8.21 -7.78
CA ARG A 46 -2.50 -8.12 -8.27
C ARG A 46 -1.67 -7.10 -7.51
N GLY A 47 -2.25 -5.94 -7.19
CA GLY A 47 -1.57 -4.90 -6.43
C GLY A 47 -1.16 -5.37 -5.04
N ILE A 48 -2.06 -6.06 -4.32
CA ILE A 48 -1.77 -6.64 -3.00
C ILE A 48 -0.67 -7.70 -3.08
N GLU A 49 -0.68 -8.55 -4.11
CA GLU A 49 0.36 -9.56 -4.32
C GLU A 49 1.74 -8.92 -4.48
N ILE A 50 1.87 -7.95 -5.38
CA ILE A 50 3.12 -7.21 -5.62
C ILE A 50 3.57 -6.51 -4.35
N LEU A 51 2.66 -5.85 -3.64
CA LEU A 51 2.94 -5.15 -2.39
C LEU A 51 3.51 -6.09 -1.31
N ARG A 52 2.95 -7.30 -1.18
CA ARG A 52 3.44 -8.29 -0.21
C ARG A 52 4.81 -8.81 -0.57
N VAL A 53 5.04 -9.12 -1.85
CA VAL A 53 6.33 -9.58 -2.35
C VAL A 53 7.40 -8.50 -2.13
N LEU A 54 7.13 -7.25 -2.54
CA LEU A 54 8.00 -6.11 -2.29
C LEU A 54 8.29 -5.93 -0.79
N ALA A 55 7.26 -6.03 0.06
CA ALA A 55 7.42 -5.90 1.49
C ALA A 55 8.35 -6.96 2.09
N LEU A 56 8.20 -8.23 1.68
CA LEU A 56 9.06 -9.31 2.16
C LEU A 56 10.50 -9.15 1.67
N SER A 57 10.70 -8.89 0.37
CA SER A 57 12.04 -8.79 -0.20
C SER A 57 12.81 -7.58 0.32
N ILE A 58 12.22 -6.39 0.35
CA ILE A 58 12.89 -5.17 0.85
C ILE A 58 13.20 -5.32 2.34
N ARG A 59 12.30 -5.90 3.14
CA ARG A 59 12.57 -6.15 4.56
C ARG A 59 13.74 -7.10 4.76
N SER A 60 13.77 -8.20 4.00
CA SER A 60 14.86 -9.18 4.03
C SER A 60 16.20 -8.48 3.77
N GLU A 61 16.30 -7.72 2.68
CA GLU A 61 17.53 -6.99 2.34
C GLU A 61 17.93 -5.95 3.39
N GLN A 62 16.96 -5.27 4.03
CA GLN A 62 17.25 -4.37 5.16
C GLN A 62 17.78 -5.12 6.38
N ASP A 63 17.21 -6.29 6.69
CA ASP A 63 17.57 -7.07 7.88
C ASP A 63 18.96 -7.72 7.73
N PHE A 64 19.36 -8.09 6.50
CA PHE A 64 20.70 -8.57 6.18
C PHE A 64 21.73 -7.46 5.89
N GLY A 65 21.30 -6.19 5.92
CA GLY A 65 22.19 -5.04 5.64
C GLY A 65 22.55 -4.86 4.16
N GLY A 66 21.84 -5.52 3.25
CA GLY A 66 21.99 -5.37 1.79
C GLY A 66 21.49 -4.03 1.27
N ILE A 67 20.54 -3.39 1.96
CA ILE A 67 20.09 -2.00 1.69
C ILE A 67 19.86 -1.23 3.00
N PRO A 68 20.06 0.10 3.03
CA PRO A 68 19.84 0.90 4.23
C PRO A 68 18.35 0.98 4.60
N SER A 69 18.08 1.08 5.90
CA SER A 69 16.74 1.45 6.37
C SER A 69 16.51 2.94 6.14
N ILE A 70 15.55 3.27 5.27
CA ILE A 70 15.19 4.66 4.99
C ILE A 70 14.02 5.08 5.90
N ARG A 71 14.16 6.25 6.52
CA ARG A 71 13.12 6.87 7.38
C ARG A 71 12.11 7.72 6.62
N THR A 72 12.10 7.66 5.28
CA THR A 72 11.18 8.45 4.46
C THR A 72 9.74 8.03 4.78
N THR A 73 8.90 9.03 4.98
CA THR A 73 7.49 8.86 5.26
C THR A 73 6.76 8.51 3.96
N VAL A 74 5.92 7.48 4.01
CA VAL A 74 5.10 6.99 2.87
C VAL A 74 3.62 6.91 3.23
N GLY A 75 3.24 7.50 4.37
CA GLY A 75 1.90 7.37 4.89
C GLY A 75 1.74 7.88 6.33
N ALA A 76 0.66 7.44 6.96
CA ALA A 76 0.31 7.79 8.33
C ALA A 76 -0.12 6.54 9.12
N LEU A 77 0.26 6.47 10.40
CA LEU A 77 -0.03 5.36 11.30
C LEU A 77 -0.80 5.87 12.52
N LYS A 78 -1.85 5.16 12.91
CA LYS A 78 -2.47 5.33 14.23
C LYS A 78 -2.30 4.05 15.01
N ARG A 79 -1.58 4.14 16.13
CA ARG A 79 -1.44 3.04 17.09
C ARG A 79 -2.63 3.04 18.05
N SER A 80 -3.00 1.84 18.52
CA SER A 80 -4.06 1.65 19.52
C SER A 80 -5.40 2.28 19.12
N ALA A 81 -5.80 2.07 17.86
CA ALA A 81 -7.14 2.45 17.40
C ALA A 81 -8.19 1.51 18.00
N ASN A 82 -9.42 2.00 18.20
CA ASN A 82 -10.57 1.15 18.51
C ASN A 82 -11.36 0.78 17.24
N THR A 83 -12.30 -0.17 17.36
CA THR A 83 -13.10 -0.66 16.23
C THR A 83 -13.91 0.44 15.54
N SER A 84 -14.42 1.43 16.28
CA SER A 84 -15.18 2.55 15.71
C SER A 84 -14.28 3.45 14.85
N GLU A 85 -13.06 3.73 15.32
CA GLU A 85 -12.07 4.50 14.56
C GLU A 85 -11.62 3.78 13.29
N VAL A 86 -11.50 2.45 13.33
CA VAL A 86 -11.19 1.64 12.13
C VAL A 86 -12.30 1.80 11.09
N LEU A 87 -13.56 1.58 11.48
CA LEU A 87 -14.70 1.68 10.57
C LEU A 87 -14.86 3.11 10.03
N SER A 88 -14.72 4.12 10.89
CA SER A 88 -14.78 5.53 10.48
C SER A 88 -13.66 5.86 9.48
N THR A 89 -12.45 5.37 9.72
CA THR A 89 -11.32 5.64 8.82
C THR A 89 -11.50 4.94 7.47
N LEU A 90 -11.90 3.67 7.45
CA LEU A 90 -12.14 2.92 6.22
C LEU A 90 -13.22 3.56 5.34
N ASN A 91 -14.27 4.12 5.95
CA ASN A 91 -15.42 4.64 5.21
C ASN A 91 -15.33 6.14 4.87
N SER A 92 -14.59 6.92 5.67
CA SER A 92 -14.64 8.39 5.62
C SER A 92 -13.29 9.05 5.43
N TYR A 93 -12.21 8.30 5.28
CA TYR A 93 -10.91 8.89 4.96
C TYR A 93 -10.96 9.70 3.67
N ARG A 94 -10.33 10.88 3.71
CA ARG A 94 -10.02 11.72 2.56
C ARG A 94 -8.58 12.20 2.69
N PRO A 95 -7.86 12.30 1.57
CA PRO A 95 -6.51 12.84 1.57
C PRO A 95 -6.49 14.33 1.96
N PRO A 96 -5.31 14.84 2.33
CA PRO A 96 -4.05 14.11 2.38
C PRO A 96 -3.86 13.34 3.69
N TYR A 97 -2.93 12.38 3.71
CA TYR A 97 -2.66 11.56 4.90
C TYR A 97 -1.78 12.31 5.92
N ASP A 98 -1.01 13.32 5.50
CA ASP A 98 -0.10 14.08 6.34
C ASP A 98 -0.86 15.07 7.24
N GLY A 99 -0.34 15.29 8.45
CA GLY A 99 -0.95 16.19 9.42
C GLY A 99 -2.29 15.70 10.03
N ARG A 100 -2.72 14.46 9.71
CA ARG A 100 -3.98 13.92 10.23
C ARG A 100 -3.92 13.75 11.75
N THR A 101 -4.87 14.36 12.46
CA THR A 101 -4.90 14.35 13.92
C THR A 101 -4.94 12.93 14.50
N GLY A 102 -4.04 12.65 15.44
CA GLY A 102 -3.94 11.34 16.09
C GLY A 102 -3.27 10.27 15.24
N PHE A 103 -2.67 10.64 14.10
CA PHE A 103 -1.77 9.81 13.33
C PHE A 103 -0.34 10.34 13.42
N GLU A 104 0.62 9.43 13.42
CA GLU A 104 2.05 9.71 13.30
C GLU A 104 2.54 9.39 11.88
N PRO A 105 3.67 9.97 11.43
CA PRO A 105 4.28 9.61 10.14
C PRO A 105 4.62 8.12 10.08
N LEU A 106 4.21 7.46 8.99
CA LEU A 106 4.52 6.04 8.73
C LEU A 106 5.76 5.95 7.84
N SER A 107 6.85 5.42 8.39
CA SER A 107 8.09 5.18 7.63
C SER A 107 7.94 4.03 6.63
N LEU A 108 8.81 3.97 5.61
CA LEU A 108 8.85 2.86 4.65
C LEU A 108 8.86 1.49 5.34
N ARG A 109 9.80 1.27 6.27
CA ARG A 109 9.93 -0.03 6.96
C ARG A 109 8.65 -0.42 7.68
N GLU A 110 8.00 0.54 8.35
CA GLU A 110 6.73 0.29 9.03
C GLU A 110 5.61 0.02 8.04
N ALA A 111 5.52 0.75 6.94
CA ALA A 111 4.53 0.51 5.90
C ALA A 111 4.65 -0.91 5.33
N LEU A 112 5.85 -1.36 4.99
CA LEU A 112 6.11 -2.72 4.52
C LEU A 112 5.73 -3.77 5.58
N ASN A 113 6.05 -3.52 6.85
CA ASN A 113 5.58 -4.37 7.94
C ASN A 113 4.05 -4.43 8.02
N LYS A 114 3.35 -3.30 7.90
CA LYS A 114 1.88 -3.26 7.95
C LYS A 114 1.26 -3.96 6.75
N ILE A 115 1.80 -3.79 5.55
CA ILE A 115 1.39 -4.49 4.34
C ILE A 115 1.52 -6.01 4.50
N ALA A 116 2.67 -6.48 4.99
CA ALA A 116 2.94 -7.91 5.17
C ALA A 116 2.00 -8.57 6.19
N HIS A 117 1.50 -7.82 7.17
CA HIS A 117 0.65 -8.32 8.25
C HIS A 117 -0.81 -7.86 8.18
N ALA A 118 -1.19 -7.12 7.14
CA ALA A 118 -2.56 -6.66 6.96
C ALA A 118 -3.48 -7.83 6.57
N ASN A 119 -4.70 -7.81 7.12
CA ASN A 119 -5.76 -8.68 6.65
C ASN A 119 -6.31 -8.12 5.33
N PRO A 120 -6.15 -8.83 4.19
CA PRO A 120 -6.54 -8.32 2.88
C PRO A 120 -8.05 -8.11 2.77
N TYR A 121 -8.86 -8.86 3.52
CA TYR A 121 -10.32 -8.75 3.52
C TYR A 121 -10.84 -7.56 4.35
N ARG A 122 -9.96 -6.83 5.05
CA ARG A 122 -10.31 -5.67 5.88
C ARG A 122 -9.58 -4.40 5.46
N ALA A 123 -8.97 -4.42 4.28
CA ALA A 123 -8.39 -3.25 3.67
C ALA A 123 -9.48 -2.38 3.04
N GLY A 124 -9.32 -1.07 3.14
CA GLY A 124 -10.07 -0.08 2.37
C GLY A 124 -9.11 0.73 1.52
N PHE A 125 -9.63 1.68 0.75
CA PHE A 125 -8.81 2.54 -0.08
C PHE A 125 -9.50 3.89 -0.32
N PHE A 126 -8.70 4.87 -0.74
CA PHE A 126 -9.19 6.08 -1.38
C PHE A 126 -8.47 6.23 -2.73
N ALA A 127 -9.22 6.59 -3.77
CA ALA A 127 -8.69 6.79 -5.11
C ALA A 127 -9.39 7.98 -5.78
N ASP A 128 -8.61 8.86 -6.44
CA ASP A 128 -9.11 9.89 -7.34
C ASP A 128 -8.19 10.04 -8.57
N SER A 129 -8.24 11.16 -9.30
CA SER A 129 -7.39 11.35 -10.49
C SER A 129 -5.90 11.56 -10.18
N ALA A 130 -5.50 11.73 -8.93
CA ALA A 130 -4.12 11.98 -8.51
C ALA A 130 -3.64 11.10 -7.35
N VAL A 131 -4.54 10.70 -6.46
CA VAL A 131 -4.22 10.00 -5.20
C VAL A 131 -4.68 8.56 -5.27
N HIS A 132 -3.84 7.65 -4.78
CA HIS A 132 -4.23 6.28 -4.44
C HIS A 132 -3.63 5.94 -3.08
N ASP A 133 -4.49 5.87 -2.07
CA ASP A 133 -4.10 5.55 -0.70
C ASP A 133 -4.77 4.25 -0.26
N LEU A 134 -3.96 3.33 0.25
CA LEU A 134 -4.42 2.08 0.84
C LEU A 134 -4.64 2.26 2.35
N ILE A 135 -5.81 1.87 2.84
CA ILE A 135 -6.18 1.95 4.25
C ILE A 135 -6.14 0.54 4.81
N LEU A 136 -5.13 0.27 5.62
CA LEU A 136 -4.90 -1.02 6.25
C LEU A 136 -5.29 -0.97 7.72
N SER A 137 -5.80 -2.08 8.22
CA SER A 137 -5.99 -2.29 9.65
C SER A 137 -5.54 -3.67 10.05
N GLY A 138 -5.15 -3.81 11.31
CA GLY A 138 -4.74 -5.09 11.87
C GLY A 138 -4.50 -4.99 13.36
N ASN A 139 -4.07 -6.11 13.95
CA ASN A 139 -3.83 -6.21 15.39
C ASN A 139 -2.34 -6.49 15.66
N HIS A 140 -1.86 -6.02 16.80
CA HIS A 140 -0.58 -6.41 17.39
C HIS A 140 -0.80 -6.66 18.88
N GLY A 141 -0.89 -7.94 19.26
CA GLY A 141 -1.42 -8.33 20.57
C GLY A 141 -2.87 -7.84 20.73
N SER A 142 -3.16 -7.13 21.82
CA SER A 142 -4.47 -6.53 22.10
C SER A 142 -4.71 -5.17 21.42
N ASN A 143 -3.70 -4.58 20.79
CA ASN A 143 -3.80 -3.26 20.19
C ASN A 143 -4.13 -3.34 18.70
N THR A 144 -5.21 -2.68 18.27
CA THR A 144 -5.52 -2.49 16.85
C THR A 144 -4.77 -1.27 16.31
N TRP A 145 -4.36 -1.32 15.05
CA TRP A 145 -3.69 -0.22 14.36
C TRP A 145 -4.39 0.08 13.04
N ILE A 146 -4.22 1.32 12.57
CA ILE A 146 -4.67 1.78 11.25
C ILE A 146 -3.47 2.37 10.53
N ALA A 147 -3.19 1.93 9.31
CA ALA A 147 -2.14 2.50 8.47
C ALA A 147 -2.74 3.00 7.17
N ILE A 148 -2.39 4.21 6.78
CA ILE A 148 -2.71 4.80 5.48
C ILE A 148 -1.41 4.83 4.72
N VAL A 149 -1.35 4.16 3.58
CA VAL A 149 -0.16 4.05 2.75
C VAL A 149 -0.44 4.69 1.41
N SER A 150 0.30 5.73 1.07
CA SER A 150 0.21 6.30 -0.28
C SER A 150 1.00 5.45 -1.25
N ILE A 151 0.30 4.91 -2.26
CA ILE A 151 0.94 4.06 -3.27
C ILE A 151 1.95 4.87 -4.08
N ALA A 152 1.66 6.13 -4.38
CA ALA A 152 2.56 7.01 -5.12
C ALA A 152 3.86 7.27 -4.34
N ASP A 153 3.77 7.63 -3.06
CA ASP A 153 4.97 7.84 -2.24
C ASP A 153 5.73 6.55 -1.98
N LEU A 154 5.03 5.43 -1.80
CA LEU A 154 5.65 4.12 -1.65
C LEU A 154 6.49 3.77 -2.89
N CYS A 155 5.92 3.87 -4.10
CA CYS A 155 6.65 3.59 -5.35
C CYS A 155 7.84 4.53 -5.53
N ARG A 156 7.66 5.83 -5.29
CA ARG A 156 8.75 6.82 -5.35
C ARG A 156 9.91 6.46 -4.42
N VAL A 157 9.61 6.08 -3.17
CA VAL A 157 10.64 5.71 -2.20
C VAL A 157 11.29 4.38 -2.58
N ILE A 158 10.54 3.38 -3.04
CA ILE A 158 11.11 2.10 -3.48
C ILE A 158 12.09 2.31 -4.65
N LYS A 159 11.72 3.15 -5.63
CA LYS A 159 12.61 3.50 -6.75
C LYS A 159 13.86 4.30 -6.35
N SER A 160 13.87 4.90 -5.16
CA SER A 160 15.06 5.55 -4.61
C SER A 160 16.03 4.60 -3.92
N LEU A 161 15.61 3.36 -3.63
CA LEU A 161 16.50 2.31 -3.12
C LEU A 161 17.42 1.80 -4.24
N PRO A 162 18.61 1.27 -3.88
CA PRO A 162 19.40 0.47 -4.82
C PRO A 162 18.53 -0.64 -5.41
N ASP A 163 18.51 -0.75 -6.73
CA ASP A 163 17.70 -1.78 -7.38
C ASP A 163 18.29 -3.16 -7.10
N GLN A 164 17.44 -4.08 -6.66
CA GLN A 164 17.83 -5.45 -6.35
C GLN A 164 16.78 -6.43 -6.84
N ASN A 165 17.19 -7.68 -6.99
CA ASN A 165 16.26 -8.75 -7.33
C ASN A 165 15.28 -8.99 -6.18
N VAL A 166 14.00 -9.12 -6.54
CA VAL A 166 12.97 -9.61 -5.64
C VAL A 166 13.25 -11.08 -5.34
N GLN A 167 13.56 -11.36 -4.08
CA GLN A 167 13.67 -12.73 -3.60
C GLN A 167 12.25 -13.30 -3.46
N LEU A 168 11.93 -14.32 -4.27
CA LEU A 168 10.73 -15.13 -4.09
C LEU A 168 10.96 -16.02 -2.86
N VAL A 169 10.14 -15.83 -1.82
CA VAL A 169 10.13 -16.68 -0.62
C VAL A 169 9.11 -17.79 -0.81
#